data_AF-A0A948ZKW6-F1
#
_entry.id   AF-A0A948ZKW6-F1
#
_cell.length_a   1.000
_cell.length_b   1.000
_cell.length_c   1.000
_cell.angle_alpha   90.00
_cell.angle_beta   90.00
_cell.angle_gamma   90.00
#
_symmetry.space_group_name_H-M   'P 1'
#
loop_
_entity.id
_entity.type
_entity.pdbx_description
1 polymer ?
#
loop_
_entity_poly.entity_id
_entity_poly.type
_entity_poly.pdbx_seq_one_letter_code
_entity_poly.pdbx_strand_id
1 'polypeptide(L)'
;MLADVICDTKNLNDLVRSAVQQGEPTDLRHASIPVCDKRPLPVVIEPAKPTAADGRRFVVEVGEGVVRIEGVQVIAKQAGPRFVIFQTLWQHFLGDLQQGIPPADFTATPIHDLMTALETQTDKRYPDETTVRRTINLLQTDIEKTLKQTLGLPIDREDVVQTCDWTGQRDSSFGYRINPFTVAVRPFQLDLSQES
;
A
#
# COMPACT_ATOMS: atom_id res chain seq x y z
N MET A 1 -33.85 -5.01 21.17
CA MET A 1 -33.92 -3.57 20.84
C MET A 1 -32.69 -3.03 20.09
N LEU A 2 -31.47 -3.56 20.29
CA LEU A 2 -30.30 -3.20 19.43
C LEU A 2 -30.25 -3.99 18.11
N ALA A 3 -30.83 -5.18 18.07
CA ALA A 3 -30.87 -6.04 16.88
C ALA A 3 -31.57 -5.36 15.68
N ASP A 4 -32.59 -4.53 15.94
CA ASP A 4 -33.36 -3.85 14.90
C ASP A 4 -32.55 -2.75 14.17
N VAL A 5 -31.54 -2.19 14.84
CA VAL A 5 -30.62 -1.18 14.26
C VAL A 5 -29.55 -1.86 13.40
N ILE A 6 -29.10 -3.05 13.81
CA ILE A 6 -28.12 -3.85 13.06
C ILE A 6 -28.75 -4.42 11.79
N CYS A 7 -30.06 -4.69 11.80
CA CYS A 7 -30.82 -5.14 10.64
C CYS A 7 -31.41 -4.01 9.78
N ASP A 8 -30.99 -2.76 10.00
CA ASP A 8 -31.39 -1.57 9.23
C ASP A 8 -32.91 -1.28 9.21
N THR A 9 -33.66 -1.88 10.14
CA THR A 9 -35.12 -1.70 10.24
C THR A 9 -35.51 -0.42 10.98
N LYS A 10 -34.57 0.21 11.70
CA LYS A 10 -34.79 1.50 12.39
C LYS A 10 -33.53 2.36 12.35
N ASN A 11 -33.69 3.63 11.99
CA ASN A 11 -32.61 4.60 11.98
C ASN A 11 -32.17 4.91 13.42
N LEU A 12 -30.86 4.86 13.67
CA LEU A 12 -30.24 5.13 14.97
C LEU A 12 -30.69 6.48 15.57
N ASN A 13 -30.95 7.48 14.71
CA ASN A 13 -31.36 8.82 15.14
C ASN A 13 -32.76 8.81 15.81
N ASP A 14 -33.68 7.98 15.33
CA ASP A 14 -35.02 7.85 15.90
C ASP A 14 -34.99 7.11 17.24
N LEU A 15 -34.07 6.15 17.38
CA LEU A 15 -33.89 5.38 18.61
C LEU A 15 -33.25 6.22 19.72
N VAL A 16 -32.31 7.10 19.37
CA VAL A 16 -31.73 8.06 20.33
C VAL A 16 -32.74 9.13 20.74
N ARG A 17 -33.55 9.65 19.80
CA ARG A 17 -34.58 10.66 20.12
C ARG A 17 -35.69 10.11 21.02
N SER A 18 -36.12 8.87 20.79
CA SER A 18 -37.12 8.21 21.63
C SER A 18 -36.59 7.90 23.04
N ALA A 19 -35.32 7.52 23.17
CA ALA A 19 -34.68 7.32 24.47
C ALA A 19 -34.53 8.62 25.29
N VAL A 20 -34.28 9.75 24.63
CA VAL A 20 -34.20 11.08 25.27
C VAL A 20 -35.57 11.56 25.76
N GLN A 21 -36.65 11.19 25.08
CA GLN A 21 -38.02 11.59 25.46
C GLN A 21 -38.61 10.76 26.61
N GLN A 22 -38.12 9.54 26.86
CA GLN A 22 -38.75 8.61 27.81
C GLN A 22 -38.15 8.60 29.22
N GLY A 23 -37.05 9.32 29.49
CA GLY A 23 -36.57 9.57 30.85
C GLY A 23 -36.40 8.31 31.71
N GLU A 24 -35.19 7.73 31.65
CA GLU A 24 -34.75 6.46 32.26
C GLU A 24 -35.37 5.17 31.68
N PRO A 25 -34.53 4.19 31.28
CA PRO A 25 -35.03 2.87 30.92
C PRO A 25 -35.40 2.10 32.19
N THR A 26 -36.70 1.87 32.35
CA THR A 26 -37.27 0.95 33.34
C THR A 26 -36.80 -0.49 33.05
N ASP A 27 -36.28 -1.13 34.11
CA ASP A 27 -35.99 -2.58 34.21
C ASP A 27 -34.70 -3.08 33.54
N LEU A 28 -33.54 -2.65 34.08
CA LEU A 28 -32.27 -3.37 33.95
C LEU A 28 -32.34 -4.67 34.75
N ARG A 29 -32.93 -5.72 34.17
CA ARG A 29 -32.72 -7.08 34.67
C ARG A 29 -31.24 -7.40 34.55
N HIS A 30 -30.63 -7.71 35.69
CA HIS A 30 -29.22 -8.07 35.85
C HIS A 30 -28.79 -9.15 34.84
N ALA A 31 -28.32 -8.75 33.68
CA ALA A 31 -27.49 -9.57 32.81
C ALA A 31 -26.05 -9.28 33.21
N SER A 32 -25.51 -10.10 34.11
CA SER A 32 -24.07 -10.15 34.36
C SER A 32 -23.40 -10.67 33.09
N ILE A 33 -23.00 -9.77 32.21
CA ILE A 33 -22.08 -10.10 31.12
C ILE A 33 -20.72 -10.31 31.78
N PRO A 34 -20.10 -11.50 31.66
CA PRO A 34 -18.74 -11.67 32.15
C PRO A 34 -17.83 -10.73 31.36
N VAL A 35 -17.30 -9.71 32.03
CA VAL A 35 -16.25 -8.86 31.49
C VAL A 35 -15.03 -9.75 31.32
N CYS A 36 -14.72 -10.09 30.07
CA CYS A 36 -13.50 -10.81 29.76
C CYS A 36 -12.34 -9.82 30.01
N ASP A 37 -11.57 -10.03 31.09
CA ASP A 37 -10.39 -9.26 31.49
C ASP A 37 -9.20 -9.42 30.52
N LYS A 38 -9.45 -9.33 29.22
CA LYS A 38 -8.39 -9.29 28.23
C LYS A 38 -8.03 -7.83 28.02
N ARG A 39 -6.94 -7.40 28.68
CA ARG A 39 -6.22 -6.16 28.38
C ARG A 39 -6.21 -5.93 26.86
N PRO A 40 -6.40 -4.69 26.36
CA PRO A 40 -6.23 -4.42 24.94
C PRO A 40 -4.78 -4.75 24.59
N LEU A 41 -4.57 -5.91 23.98
CA LEU A 41 -3.28 -6.24 23.38
C LEU A 41 -3.11 -5.27 22.20
N PRO A 42 -1.91 -4.67 22.03
CA PRO A 42 -1.63 -3.90 20.83
C PRO A 42 -1.99 -4.76 19.61
N VAL A 43 -2.62 -4.15 18.62
CA VAL A 43 -2.92 -4.81 17.34
C VAL A 43 -1.56 -5.14 16.71
N VAL A 44 -1.03 -6.31 17.04
CA VAL A 44 0.08 -6.91 16.31
C VAL A 44 -0.51 -7.33 14.99
N ILE A 45 -0.27 -6.53 13.95
CA ILE A 45 -0.54 -6.93 12.58
C ILE A 45 0.51 -8.00 12.27
N GLU A 46 0.19 -9.25 12.62
CA GLU A 46 1.00 -10.38 12.20
C GLU A 46 1.07 -10.37 10.67
N PRO A 47 2.25 -10.57 10.06
CA PRO A 47 2.35 -10.67 8.62
C PRO A 47 1.41 -11.79 8.17
N ALA A 48 0.40 -11.41 7.37
CA ALA A 48 -0.55 -12.36 6.82
C ALA A 48 0.26 -13.47 6.14
N LYS A 49 0.21 -14.67 6.72
CA LYS A 49 0.83 -15.83 6.11
C LYS A 49 0.25 -15.94 4.70
N PRO A 50 1.06 -15.94 3.63
CA PRO A 50 0.56 -15.86 2.27
C PRO A 50 -0.39 -17.04 2.05
N THR A 51 -1.69 -16.74 2.01
CA THR A 51 -2.73 -17.74 1.83
C THR A 51 -2.80 -17.95 0.34
N ALA A 52 -2.30 -19.10 -0.12
CA ALA A 52 -2.20 -19.49 -1.51
C ALA A 52 -3.57 -19.82 -2.13
N ALA A 53 -4.48 -18.86 -2.13
CA ALA A 53 -5.75 -18.91 -2.85
C ALA A 53 -5.92 -17.59 -3.62
N ASP A 54 -5.58 -17.61 -4.91
CA ASP A 54 -5.95 -16.65 -5.97
C ASP A 54 -5.35 -15.23 -6.05
N GLY A 55 -4.12 -14.99 -5.57
CA GLY A 55 -3.39 -13.78 -5.98
C GLY A 55 -2.02 -13.66 -5.35
N ARG A 56 -0.98 -13.44 -6.18
CA ARG A 56 0.34 -13.06 -5.68
C ARG A 56 0.24 -11.65 -5.12
N ARG A 57 0.30 -11.50 -3.80
CA ARG A 57 0.26 -10.21 -3.13
C ARG A 57 1.56 -9.97 -2.37
N PHE A 58 2.16 -8.81 -2.60
CA PHE A 58 3.42 -8.36 -2.02
C PHE A 58 3.17 -7.14 -1.14
N VAL A 59 3.45 -7.28 0.15
CA VAL A 59 3.34 -6.20 1.11
C VAL A 59 4.55 -5.28 0.99
N VAL A 60 4.30 -4.00 0.72
CA VAL A 60 5.32 -2.97 0.52
C VAL A 60 5.27 -1.97 1.65
N GLU A 61 6.44 -1.68 2.21
CA GLU A 61 6.68 -0.66 3.23
C GLU A 61 7.74 0.31 2.72
N VAL A 62 7.46 1.62 2.77
CA VAL A 62 8.40 2.66 2.32
C VAL A 62 8.73 3.58 3.49
N GLY A 63 9.99 3.56 3.91
CA GLY A 63 10.55 4.40 4.97
C GLY A 63 11.49 5.47 4.45
N GLU A 64 12.20 6.15 5.35
CA GLU A 64 13.17 7.18 4.97
C GLU A 64 14.39 6.54 4.28
N GLY A 65 14.40 6.55 2.95
CA GLY A 65 15.48 5.97 2.16
C GLY A 65 15.49 4.45 2.16
N VAL A 66 14.38 3.77 2.44
CA VAL A 66 14.34 2.32 2.37
C VAL A 66 13.00 1.85 1.83
N VAL A 67 13.04 0.80 1.01
CA VAL A 67 11.85 0.08 0.57
C VAL A 67 12.00 -1.36 0.99
N ARG A 68 11.00 -1.87 1.72
CA ARG A 68 10.88 -3.27 2.10
C ARG A 68 9.70 -3.90 1.37
N ILE A 69 9.89 -5.12 0.91
CA ILE A 69 8.84 -5.94 0.33
C ILE A 69 8.85 -7.28 1.05
N GLU A 70 7.72 -7.67 1.61
CA GLU A 70 7.62 -8.86 2.50
C GLU A 70 8.66 -8.82 3.63
N GLY A 71 8.89 -7.63 4.20
CA GLY A 71 9.90 -7.39 5.24
C GLY A 71 11.36 -7.39 4.76
N VAL A 72 11.63 -7.75 3.50
CA VAL A 72 12.99 -7.77 2.93
C VAL A 72 13.31 -6.41 2.33
N GLN A 73 14.45 -5.83 2.71
CA GLN A 73 14.95 -4.61 2.10
C GLN A 73 15.36 -4.87 0.64
N VAL A 74 14.60 -4.30 -0.30
CA VAL A 74 14.84 -4.43 -1.75
C VAL A 74 15.56 -3.20 -2.33
N ILE A 75 15.36 -2.02 -1.75
CA ILE A 75 15.99 -0.78 -2.20
C ILE A 75 16.52 -0.05 -0.96
N ALA A 76 17.80 0.26 -0.98
CA ALA A 76 18.51 1.04 0.05
C ALA A 76 18.60 2.53 -0.33
N LYS A 77 18.86 3.41 0.64
CA LYS A 77 18.97 4.88 0.43
C LYS A 77 20.02 5.25 -0.61
N GLN A 78 21.12 4.50 -0.59
CA GLN A 78 22.23 4.59 -1.54
C GLN A 78 21.87 4.18 -2.98
N ALA A 79 20.67 3.64 -3.23
CA ALA A 79 20.20 3.31 -4.57
C ALA A 79 19.79 4.54 -5.41
N GLY A 80 19.89 5.75 -4.84
CA GLY A 80 19.83 7.05 -5.53
C GLY A 80 18.68 7.13 -6.54
N PRO A 81 18.94 7.12 -7.86
CA PRO A 81 17.90 7.21 -8.89
C PRO A 81 16.79 6.15 -8.76
N ARG A 82 17.13 4.90 -8.40
CA ARG A 82 16.14 3.83 -8.25
C ARG A 82 15.16 4.10 -7.11
N PHE A 83 15.66 4.64 -5.99
CA PHE A 83 14.82 5.01 -4.86
C PHE A 83 13.88 6.16 -5.22
N VAL A 84 14.40 7.20 -5.89
CA VAL A 84 13.59 8.36 -6.33
C VAL A 84 12.47 7.93 -7.28
N ILE A 85 12.78 7.08 -8.26
CA ILE A 85 11.76 6.52 -9.17
C ILE A 85 10.70 5.77 -8.37
N PHE A 86 11.12 4.83 -7.51
CA PHE A 86 10.18 4.04 -6.73
C PHE A 86 9.30 4.92 -5.84
N GLN A 87 9.89 5.89 -5.15
CA GLN A 87 9.17 6.83 -4.29
C GLN A 87 8.16 7.67 -5.07
N THR A 88 8.52 8.14 -6.26
CA THR A 88 7.61 8.91 -7.14
C THR A 88 6.41 8.06 -7.54
N LEU A 89 6.66 6.83 -8.03
CA LEU A 89 5.59 5.89 -8.37
C LEU A 89 4.72 5.51 -7.17
N TRP A 90 5.35 5.36 -6.00
CA TRP A 90 4.66 5.05 -4.74
C TRP A 90 3.74 6.20 -4.30
N GLN A 91 4.17 7.45 -4.43
CA GLN A 91 3.34 8.61 -4.11
C GLN A 91 2.10 8.69 -5.00
N HIS A 92 2.25 8.46 -6.30
CA HIS A 92 1.11 8.42 -7.23
C HIS A 92 0.16 7.27 -6.87
N PHE A 93 0.69 6.09 -6.61
CA PHE A 93 -0.09 4.93 -6.18
C PHE A 93 -0.89 5.19 -4.90
N LEU A 94 -0.27 5.81 -3.89
CA LEU A 94 -0.96 6.20 -2.66
C LEU A 94 -2.01 7.28 -2.93
N GLY A 95 -1.74 8.22 -3.84
CA GLY A 95 -2.69 9.24 -4.26
C GLY A 95 -3.94 8.64 -4.90
N ASP A 96 -3.79 7.66 -5.80
CA ASP A 96 -4.91 6.96 -6.43
C ASP A 96 -5.74 6.18 -5.40
N LEU A 97 -5.06 5.51 -4.46
CA LEU A 97 -5.72 4.82 -3.34
C LEU A 97 -6.51 5.78 -2.44
N GLN A 98 -5.92 6.94 -2.10
CA GLN A 98 -6.56 7.96 -1.26
C GLN A 98 -7.80 8.58 -1.94
N GLN A 99 -7.77 8.69 -3.27
CA GLN A 99 -8.89 9.17 -4.06
C GLN A 99 -9.99 8.11 -4.28
N GLY A 100 -9.76 6.86 -3.83
CA GLY A 100 -10.70 5.77 -4.02
C GLY A 100 -10.84 5.32 -5.48
N ILE A 101 -9.83 5.61 -6.31
CA ILE A 101 -9.78 5.10 -7.69
C ILE A 101 -9.72 3.57 -7.63
N PRO A 102 -10.45 2.83 -8.48
CA PRO A 102 -10.36 1.38 -8.50
C PRO A 102 -9.06 0.91 -9.19
N PRO A 103 -8.45 -0.22 -8.77
CA PRO A 103 -7.18 -0.74 -9.32
C PRO A 103 -7.07 -0.79 -10.86
N ALA A 104 -8.17 -1.07 -11.56
CA ALA A 104 -8.18 -1.12 -13.02
C ALA A 104 -7.91 0.24 -13.68
N ASP A 105 -8.25 1.33 -12.99
CA ASP A 105 -8.20 2.70 -13.50
C ASP A 105 -6.96 3.47 -13.02
N PHE A 106 -6.03 2.83 -12.32
CA PHE A 106 -4.78 3.45 -11.88
C PHE A 106 -3.98 3.92 -13.08
N THR A 107 -3.59 5.18 -13.09
CA THR A 107 -2.89 5.72 -14.26
C THR A 107 -1.41 5.40 -14.23
N ALA A 108 -0.83 5.19 -15.41
CA ALA A 108 0.62 5.10 -15.53
C ALA A 108 1.22 6.50 -15.37
N THR A 109 2.44 6.58 -14.83
CA THR A 109 3.26 7.81 -14.80
C THR A 109 4.19 7.82 -16.01
N PRO A 110 4.26 8.91 -16.78
CA PRO A 110 5.00 8.90 -18.02
C PRO A 110 6.48 9.02 -17.70
N ILE A 111 7.29 8.54 -18.63
CA ILE A 111 8.74 8.61 -18.45
C ILE A 111 9.26 10.05 -18.33
N HIS A 112 8.63 11.03 -18.99
CA HIS A 112 9.03 12.43 -18.88
C HIS A 112 8.81 12.97 -17.46
N ASP A 113 7.70 12.64 -16.82
CA ASP A 113 7.44 13.06 -15.42
C ASP A 113 8.42 12.38 -14.46
N LEU A 114 8.74 11.10 -14.69
CA LEU A 114 9.77 10.41 -13.90
C LEU A 114 11.15 11.04 -14.08
N MET A 115 11.48 11.47 -15.29
CA MET A 115 12.72 12.18 -15.60
C MET A 115 12.74 13.53 -14.87
N THR A 116 11.65 14.31 -14.92
CA THR A 116 11.54 15.58 -14.21
C THR A 116 11.64 15.40 -12.69
N ALA A 117 11.00 14.37 -12.12
CA ALA A 117 11.11 14.04 -10.70
C ALA A 117 12.54 13.67 -10.30
N LEU A 118 13.24 12.89 -11.14
CA LEU A 118 14.64 12.54 -10.94
C LEU A 118 15.56 13.76 -10.95
N GLU A 119 15.42 14.64 -11.95
CA GLU A 119 16.23 15.85 -12.06
C GLU A 119 16.03 16.77 -10.85
N THR A 120 14.78 16.93 -10.43
CA THR A 120 14.40 17.78 -9.28
C THR A 120 14.96 17.24 -7.97
N GLN A 121 14.87 15.93 -7.72
CA GLN A 121 15.26 15.36 -6.43
C GLN A 121 16.75 15.04 -6.31
N THR A 122 17.44 14.82 -7.44
CA THR A 122 18.86 14.44 -7.43
C THR A 122 19.81 15.58 -7.80
N ASP A 123 19.28 16.73 -8.23
CA ASP A 123 20.04 17.87 -8.77
C ASP A 123 21.02 17.45 -9.89
N LYS A 124 20.62 16.43 -10.66
CA LYS A 124 21.40 15.87 -11.76
C LYS A 124 20.54 15.84 -13.00
N ARG A 125 21.09 16.34 -14.11
CA ARG A 125 20.44 16.25 -15.41
C ARG A 125 20.55 14.83 -15.97
N TYR A 126 19.45 14.31 -16.49
CA TYR A 126 19.45 13.03 -17.19
C TYR A 126 19.56 13.29 -18.69
N PRO A 127 20.42 12.57 -19.42
CA PRO A 127 20.72 12.90 -20.81
C PRO A 127 19.58 12.50 -21.77
N ASP A 128 18.86 11.43 -21.44
CA ASP A 128 17.79 10.89 -22.27
C ASP A 128 16.81 10.00 -21.48
N GLU A 129 15.65 9.73 -22.08
CA GLU A 129 14.67 8.77 -21.57
C GLU A 129 15.23 7.35 -21.44
N THR A 130 16.13 6.94 -22.34
CA THR A 130 16.71 5.59 -22.36
C THR A 130 17.43 5.27 -21.04
N THR A 131 18.11 6.24 -20.47
CA THR A 131 18.80 6.15 -19.19
C THR A 131 17.80 5.88 -18.07
N VAL A 132 16.68 6.62 -18.05
CA VAL A 132 15.60 6.43 -17.09
C VAL A 132 14.96 5.03 -17.27
N ARG A 133 14.68 4.59 -18.51
CA ARG A 133 14.18 3.23 -18.80
C ARG A 133 15.10 2.16 -18.25
N ARG A 134 16.42 2.30 -18.44
CA ARG A 134 17.41 1.36 -17.90
C ARG A 134 17.39 1.33 -16.37
N THR A 135 17.28 2.48 -15.72
CA THR A 135 17.16 2.55 -14.25
C THR A 135 15.90 1.83 -13.75
N ILE A 136 14.76 1.99 -14.44
CA ILE A 136 13.51 1.30 -14.08
C ILE A 136 13.62 -0.21 -14.31
N ASN A 137 14.19 -0.63 -15.45
CA ASN A 137 14.41 -2.04 -15.74
C ASN A 137 15.31 -2.71 -14.70
N LEU A 138 16.35 -1.98 -14.26
CA LEU A 138 17.24 -2.42 -13.20
C LEU A 138 16.49 -2.52 -11.86
N LEU A 139 15.71 -1.50 -11.50
CA LEU A 139 14.85 -1.51 -10.32
C LEU A 139 13.92 -2.74 -10.27
N GLN A 140 13.19 -3.01 -11.35
CA GLN A 140 12.32 -4.19 -11.46
C GLN A 140 13.11 -5.50 -11.28
N THR A 141 14.25 -5.62 -11.96
CA THR A 141 15.12 -6.80 -11.91
C THR A 141 15.68 -7.02 -10.51
N ASP A 142 16.07 -5.96 -9.81
CA ASP A 142 16.62 -6.04 -8.46
C ASP A 142 15.56 -6.49 -7.46
N ILE A 143 14.35 -5.95 -7.53
CA ILE A 143 13.21 -6.39 -6.72
C ILE A 143 12.95 -7.89 -6.92
N GLU A 144 12.83 -8.33 -8.18
CA GLU A 144 12.59 -9.73 -8.52
C GLU A 144 13.71 -10.63 -7.99
N LYS A 145 14.97 -10.28 -8.25
CA LYS A 145 16.14 -11.08 -7.84
C LYS A 145 16.26 -11.17 -6.32
N THR A 146 16.15 -10.05 -5.61
CA THR A 146 16.25 -10.02 -4.15
C THR A 146 15.17 -10.89 -3.52
N LEU A 147 13.92 -10.79 -3.98
CA LEU A 147 12.83 -11.58 -3.42
C LEU A 147 12.93 -13.07 -3.78
N LYS A 148 13.35 -13.43 -5.00
CA LYS A 148 13.63 -14.82 -5.38
C LYS A 148 14.76 -15.42 -4.54
N GLN A 149 15.84 -14.67 -4.34
CA GLN A 149 17.02 -15.15 -3.62
C GLN A 149 16.78 -15.28 -2.12
N THR A 150 16.08 -14.32 -1.51
CA THR A 150 15.90 -14.27 -0.06
C THR A 150 14.71 -15.11 0.41
N LEU A 151 13.59 -15.09 -0.31
CA LEU A 151 12.33 -15.72 0.13
C LEU A 151 11.92 -16.92 -0.72
N GLY A 152 12.55 -17.17 -1.88
CA GLY A 152 12.16 -18.24 -2.79
C GLY A 152 10.76 -18.05 -3.39
N LEU A 153 10.21 -16.84 -3.33
CA LEU A 153 8.85 -16.57 -3.79
C LEU A 153 8.76 -16.58 -5.32
N PRO A 154 7.67 -17.13 -5.90
CA PRO A 154 7.40 -17.00 -7.32
C PRO A 154 6.93 -15.57 -7.61
N ILE A 155 7.89 -14.69 -7.93
CA ILE A 155 7.66 -13.30 -8.33
C ILE A 155 8.10 -13.09 -9.78
N ASP A 156 7.34 -12.30 -10.52
CA ASP A 156 7.69 -11.83 -11.86
C ASP A 156 8.16 -10.37 -11.83
N ARG A 157 8.92 -9.99 -12.86
CA ARG A 157 9.56 -8.67 -12.97
C ARG A 157 8.61 -7.48 -12.78
N GLU A 158 7.36 -7.62 -13.20
CA GLU A 158 6.33 -6.57 -13.18
C GLU A 158 5.29 -6.74 -12.06
N ASP A 159 5.53 -7.66 -11.12
CA ASP A 159 4.65 -7.89 -9.97
C ASP A 159 4.67 -6.74 -8.96
N VAL A 160 5.60 -5.80 -9.03
CA VAL A 160 5.65 -4.64 -8.13
C VAL A 160 5.60 -3.33 -8.91
N VAL A 161 6.48 -3.19 -9.90
CA VAL A 161 6.53 -2.01 -10.80
C VAL A 161 6.20 -2.47 -12.21
N GLN A 162 5.05 -2.04 -12.73
CA GLN A 162 4.58 -2.39 -14.08
C GLN A 162 5.07 -1.40 -15.13
N THR A 163 5.37 -1.92 -16.32
CA THR A 163 5.42 -1.15 -17.55
C THR A 163 4.04 -1.16 -18.17
N CYS A 164 3.51 -0.01 -18.56
CA CYS A 164 2.17 0.09 -19.17
C CYS A 164 2.25 0.85 -20.49
N ASP A 165 1.43 0.44 -21.46
CA ASP A 165 1.23 1.23 -22.68
C ASP A 165 0.56 2.55 -22.30
N TRP A 166 1.19 3.66 -22.67
CA TRP A 166 0.65 4.99 -22.43
C TRP A 166 -0.22 5.41 -23.63
N THR A 167 -1.53 5.51 -23.43
CA THR A 167 -2.47 6.00 -24.43
C THR A 167 -2.69 7.51 -24.27
N GLY A 168 -1.82 8.32 -24.89
CA GLY A 168 -1.94 9.78 -24.79
C GLY A 168 -1.18 10.60 -25.82
N GLN A 169 -0.25 10.01 -26.58
CA GLN A 169 0.41 10.70 -27.68
C GLN A 169 0.76 9.70 -28.78
N ARG A 170 0.65 10.12 -30.05
CA ARG A 170 1.10 9.32 -31.20
C ARG A 170 2.55 8.89 -30.94
N ASP A 171 2.81 7.61 -31.17
CA ASP A 171 4.06 6.88 -30.98
C ASP A 171 4.25 6.27 -29.58
N SER A 172 4.06 4.95 -29.52
CA SER A 172 4.59 3.96 -28.55
C SER A 172 5.29 4.54 -27.31
N SER A 173 4.55 5.28 -26.50
CA SER A 173 5.05 5.84 -25.26
C SER A 173 4.72 4.84 -24.16
N PHE A 174 5.67 4.56 -23.28
CA PHE A 174 5.45 3.70 -22.13
C PHE A 174 5.39 4.55 -20.86
N GLY A 175 4.46 4.21 -19.99
CA GLY A 175 4.41 4.70 -18.62
C GLY A 175 4.74 3.60 -17.62
N TYR A 176 4.86 3.98 -16.36
CA TYR A 176 5.19 3.08 -15.27
C TYR A 176 4.28 3.34 -14.08
N ARG A 177 3.92 2.29 -13.34
CA ARG A 177 3.14 2.42 -12.10
C ARG A 177 3.47 1.29 -11.12
N ILE A 178 3.11 1.48 -9.86
CA ILE A 178 3.02 0.37 -8.91
C ILE A 178 1.84 -0.52 -9.31
N ASN A 179 2.03 -1.83 -9.30
CA ASN A 179 1.01 -2.80 -9.70
C ASN A 179 -0.13 -2.84 -8.66
N PRO A 180 -1.35 -2.38 -9.00
CA PRO A 180 -2.41 -2.27 -8.01
C PRO A 180 -3.09 -3.61 -7.67
N PHE A 181 -2.83 -4.66 -8.44
CA PHE A 181 -3.42 -5.99 -8.24
C PHE A 181 -2.58 -6.88 -7.33
N THR A 182 -1.27 -6.67 -7.32
CA THR A 182 -0.32 -7.51 -6.61
C THR A 182 0.35 -6.78 -5.44
N VAL A 183 0.22 -5.45 -5.32
CA VAL A 183 0.84 -4.72 -4.21
C VAL A 183 -0.15 -4.43 -3.08
N ALA A 184 0.31 -4.61 -1.84
CA ALA A 184 -0.39 -4.16 -0.64
C ALA A 184 0.42 -3.09 0.08
N VAL A 185 -0.24 -2.02 0.52
CA VAL A 185 0.39 -0.98 1.35
C VAL A 185 0.45 -1.45 2.80
N ARG A 186 1.60 -1.27 3.44
CA ARG A 186 1.71 -1.30 4.90
C ARG A 186 2.49 -0.07 5.38
N PRO A 187 2.07 0.57 6.49
CA PRO A 187 2.86 1.62 7.11
C PRO A 187 4.25 1.12 7.48
N PHE A 188 5.27 1.95 7.23
CA PHE A 188 6.63 1.60 7.59
C PHE A 188 6.78 1.50 9.12
N GLN A 189 7.29 0.38 9.58
CA GLN A 189 7.58 0.14 11.00
C GLN A 189 9.09 0.24 11.22
N LEU A 190 9.50 1.11 12.15
CA LEU A 190 10.89 1.12 12.62
C LEU A 190 11.09 -0.12 13.49
N ASP A 191 12.10 -0.93 13.19
CA ASP A 191 12.43 -2.10 14.02
C ASP A 191 12.95 -1.59 15.38
N LEU A 192 12.07 -1.52 16.38
CA LEU A 192 12.42 -1.15 17.76
C LEU A 192 13.18 -2.26 18.51
N SER A 193 13.69 -3.27 17.81
CA SER A 193 14.18 -4.54 18.39
C SER A 193 15.71 -4.67 18.40
N GLN A 194 16.47 -3.58 18.27
CA GLN A 194 17.94 -3.58 18.29
C GLN A 194 18.50 -2.54 19.27
N GLU A 195 17.91 -2.46 20.47
CA GLU A 195 18.58 -1.89 21.65
C GLU A 195 18.38 -2.87 22.82
N SER A 196 19.31 -3.82 22.97
CA SER A 196 19.47 -4.66 24.17
C SER A 196 20.92 -5.11 24.26
#